data_AF-A0A972PGS5-F1
#
_entry.id   AF-A0A972PGS5-F1
#
_cell.length_a   1.000
_cell.length_b   1.000
_cell.length_c   1.000
_cell.angle_alpha   90.00
_cell.angle_beta   90.00
_cell.angle_gamma   90.00
#
_symmetry.space_group_name_H-M   'P 1'
#
loop_
_entity.id
_entity.type
_entity.pdbx_description
1 polymer ?
#
loop_
_entity_poly.entity_id
_entity_poly.type
_entity_poly.pdbx_seq_one_letter_code
_entity_poly.pdbx_strand_id
1 'polypeptide(L)'
;MPASDVRTKPVIIELDRKRKLRYDFNALALLEDKFGDIDTALHSLTQKPSVKAIRALLHAGLVHEDPALTEEQIGSMLTLADIPRVAQAISEAFAEAMPKLDPTSSSPVPPANTGT
;
A
#
# COMPACT_ATOMS: atom_id res chain seq x y z
N MET A 1 -5.97 -13.47 -22.25
CA MET A 1 -5.10 -12.31 -21.95
C MET A 1 -4.18 -12.76 -20.83
N PRO A 2 -2.83 -12.68 -20.95
CA PRO A 2 -1.98 -13.04 -19.84
C PRO A 2 -2.15 -11.96 -18.77
N ALA A 3 -2.60 -12.36 -17.58
CA ALA A 3 -2.63 -11.50 -16.40
C ALA A 3 -1.19 -11.00 -16.21
N SER A 4 -0.97 -9.69 -16.38
CA SER A 4 0.31 -9.06 -16.12
C SER A 4 0.73 -9.45 -14.70
N ASP A 5 1.72 -10.34 -14.62
CA ASP A 5 2.40 -10.73 -13.40
C ASP A 5 3.24 -9.51 -12.96
N VAL A 6 2.55 -8.46 -12.49
CA VAL A 6 3.16 -7.30 -11.84
C VAL A 6 3.69 -7.83 -10.53
N ARG A 7 4.91 -8.38 -10.58
CA ARG A 7 5.65 -8.82 -9.41
C ARG A 7 6.01 -7.59 -8.59
N THR A 8 5.07 -7.19 -7.74
CA THR A 8 5.25 -6.17 -6.70
C THR A 8 6.48 -6.55 -5.89
N LYS A 9 7.52 -5.72 -5.90
CA LYS A 9 8.70 -5.99 -5.09
C LYS A 9 8.33 -5.71 -3.62
N PRO A 10 8.46 -6.68 -2.71
CA PRO A 10 8.17 -6.43 -1.30
C PRO A 10 9.23 -5.51 -0.70
N VAL A 11 8.79 -4.53 0.09
CA VAL A 11 9.68 -3.66 0.87
C VAL A 11 10.04 -4.38 2.16
N ILE A 12 11.32 -4.40 2.54
CA ILE A 12 11.75 -5.06 3.78
C ILE A 12 11.70 -4.06 4.92
N ILE A 13 11.00 -4.43 6.00
CA ILE A 13 10.94 -3.67 7.25
C ILE A 13 11.40 -4.54 8.41
N GLU A 14 12.22 -3.98 9.30
CA GLU A 14 12.63 -4.62 10.54
C GLU A 14 11.66 -4.22 11.68
N LEU A 15 10.99 -5.23 12.25
CA LEU A 15 10.12 -5.10 13.42
C LEU A 15 10.67 -6.03 14.51
N ASP A 16 9.99 -7.14 14.81
CA ASP A 16 10.52 -8.27 15.58
C ASP A 16 11.54 -9.09 14.78
N ARG A 17 11.32 -9.19 13.47
CA ARG A 17 12.23 -9.78 12.47
C ARG A 17 12.16 -8.98 11.18
N LYS A 18 12.99 -9.35 10.20
CA LYS A 18 12.84 -8.84 8.83
C LYS A 18 11.53 -9.37 8.25
N ARG A 19 10.58 -8.47 7.99
CA ARG A 19 9.29 -8.78 7.37
C ARG A 19 9.17 -8.11 6.00
N LYS A 20 8.36 -8.71 5.13
CA LYS A 20 8.11 -8.30 3.75
C LYS A 20 6.79 -7.55 3.68
N LEU A 21 6.86 -6.23 3.53
CA LEU A 21 5.68 -5.39 3.35
C LEU A 21 5.21 -5.47 1.88
N ARG A 22 3.97 -5.88 1.66
CA ARG A 22 3.34 -5.96 0.34
C ARG A 22 1.84 -5.65 0.44
N TYR A 23 1.35 -4.79 -0.45
CA TYR A 23 -0.08 -4.53 -0.61
C TYR A 23 -0.62 -5.29 -1.82
N ASP A 24 -1.19 -6.47 -1.57
CA ASP A 24 -1.98 -7.21 -2.57
C ASP A 24 -3.47 -6.95 -2.39
N PHE A 25 -4.32 -7.61 -3.20
CA PHE A 25 -5.77 -7.41 -3.16
C PHE A 25 -6.39 -7.63 -1.78
N ASN A 26 -5.87 -8.56 -0.98
CA ASN A 26 -6.39 -8.80 0.36
C ASN A 26 -6.03 -7.64 1.31
N ALA A 27 -4.80 -7.12 1.17
CA ALA A 27 -4.38 -5.95 1.93
C ALA A 27 -5.24 -4.72 1.57
N LEU A 28 -5.53 -4.50 0.29
CA LEU A 28 -6.36 -3.39 -0.17
C LEU A 28 -7.80 -3.52 0.36
N ALA A 29 -8.42 -4.69 0.22
CA ALA A 29 -9.77 -4.93 0.74
C ALA A 29 -9.85 -4.68 2.26
N LEU A 30 -8.86 -5.15 3.02
CA LEU A 30 -8.79 -4.93 4.47
C LEU A 30 -8.66 -3.45 4.84
N LEU A 31 -8.02 -2.64 3.99
CA LEU A 31 -7.94 -1.20 4.18
C LEU A 31 -9.23 -0.49 3.80
N GLU A 32 -9.89 -0.88 2.71
CA GLU A 32 -11.22 -0.35 2.35
C GLU A 32 -12.23 -0.60 3.47
N ASP A 33 -12.26 -1.80 4.04
CA ASP A 33 -13.13 -2.14 5.18
C ASP A 33 -12.90 -1.24 6.41
N LYS A 34 -11.66 -0.76 6.61
CA LYS A 34 -11.28 0.05 7.79
C LYS A 34 -11.40 1.55 7.56
N PHE A 35 -11.10 2.02 6.36
CA PHE A 35 -10.97 3.44 6.04
C PHE A 35 -12.07 3.95 5.08
N GLY A 36 -12.88 3.04 4.52
CA GLY A 36 -13.88 3.32 3.50
C GLY A 36 -13.32 3.21 2.08
N ASP A 37 -12.15 3.78 1.84
CA ASP A 37 -11.43 3.72 0.57
C ASP A 37 -9.90 3.79 0.75
N ILE A 38 -9.16 3.45 -0.30
CA ILE A 38 -7.69 3.44 -0.29
C ILE A 38 -7.09 4.84 -0.20
N ASP A 39 -7.73 5.84 -0.81
CA ASP A 39 -7.25 7.22 -0.82
C ASP A 39 -7.25 7.82 0.59
N THR A 40 -8.30 7.56 1.38
CA THR A 40 -8.43 7.95 2.78
C THR A 40 -7.38 7.25 3.64
N ALA A 41 -7.13 5.98 3.38
CA ALA A 41 -6.03 5.24 4.00
C ALA A 41 -4.67 5.91 3.74
N LEU A 42 -4.37 6.28 2.49
CA LEU A 42 -3.10 6.93 2.13
C LEU A 42 -2.98 8.37 2.68
N HIS A 43 -4.07 9.15 2.65
CA HIS A 43 -4.12 10.49 3.24
C HIS A 43 -3.85 10.49 4.75
N SER A 44 -4.24 9.41 5.44
CA SER A 44 -4.00 9.26 6.87
C SER A 44 -2.51 9.15 7.24
N LEU A 45 -1.62 8.82 6.29
CA LEU A 45 -0.16 8.81 6.48
C LEU A 45 0.47 10.20 6.35
N THR A 46 -0.08 11.07 5.50
CA THR A 46 0.60 12.31 5.07
C THR A 46 0.13 13.56 5.81
N GLN A 47 -1.17 13.67 6.13
CA GLN A 47 -1.73 14.89 6.72
C GLN A 47 -1.68 14.89 8.25
N LYS A 48 -2.10 13.79 8.86
CA LYS A 48 -2.09 13.58 10.32
C LYS A 48 -1.83 12.09 10.59
N PRO A 49 -0.55 11.66 10.60
CA PRO A 49 -0.19 10.27 10.90
C PRO A 49 -0.70 9.91 12.29
N SER A 50 -1.83 9.22 12.34
CA SER A 50 -2.34 8.66 13.58
C SER A 50 -1.69 7.30 13.83
N VAL A 51 -1.39 6.99 15.08
CA VAL A 51 -0.81 5.69 15.47
C VAL A 51 -1.72 4.55 15.02
N LYS A 52 -3.04 4.73 15.11
CA LYS A 52 -4.03 3.75 14.67
C LYS A 52 -3.95 3.52 13.15
N ALA A 53 -3.81 4.59 12.37
CA ALA A 53 -3.70 4.48 10.93
C ALA A 53 -2.43 3.74 10.51
N ILE A 54 -1.28 4.16 11.03
CA ILE A 54 0.02 3.52 10.74
C ILE A 54 -0.03 2.02 11.09
N ARG A 55 -0.59 1.68 12.25
CA ARG A 55 -0.74 0.30 12.70
C ARG A 55 -1.63 -0.53 11.76
N ALA A 56 -2.77 0.01 11.33
CA ALA A 56 -3.67 -0.66 10.41
C ALA A 56 -3.04 -0.85 9.02
N LEU A 57 -2.33 0.16 8.52
CA LEU A 57 -1.64 0.11 7.24
C LEU A 57 -0.50 -0.91 7.25
N LEU A 58 0.28 -0.94 8.32
CA LEU A 58 1.34 -1.92 8.50
C LEU A 58 0.78 -3.34 8.62
N HIS A 59 -0.32 -3.52 9.35
CA HIS A 59 -1.02 -4.81 9.47
C HIS A 59 -1.49 -5.34 8.12
N ALA A 60 -2.18 -4.50 7.35
CA ALA A 60 -2.64 -4.85 6.01
C ALA A 60 -1.49 -5.31 5.12
N GLY A 61 -0.35 -4.62 5.15
CA GLY A 61 0.81 -4.96 4.34
C GLY A 61 1.58 -6.21 4.80
N LEU A 62 1.26 -6.78 5.96
CA LEU A 62 1.93 -7.95 6.55
C LEU A 62 1.05 -9.21 6.59
N VAL A 63 -0.27 -9.08 6.44
CA VAL A 63 -1.22 -10.19 6.53
C VAL A 63 -0.94 -11.30 5.50
N HIS A 64 -0.33 -10.95 4.37
CA HIS A 64 0.06 -11.92 3.34
C HIS A 64 1.23 -12.83 3.77
N GLU A 65 2.11 -12.34 4.66
CA GLU A 65 3.24 -13.11 5.19
C GLU A 65 2.80 -13.91 6.42
N ASP A 66 1.97 -13.29 7.25
CA ASP A 66 1.56 -13.82 8.55
C ASP A 66 0.08 -13.48 8.83
N PRO A 67 -0.86 -14.35 8.40
CA PRO A 67 -2.29 -14.10 8.57
C PRO A 67 -2.77 -14.08 10.03
N ALA A 68 -1.98 -14.63 10.95
CA ALA A 68 -2.30 -14.66 12.37
C ALA A 68 -1.84 -13.40 13.12
N LEU A 69 -1.03 -12.56 12.48
CA LEU A 69 -0.53 -11.32 13.07
C LEU A 69 -1.69 -10.36 13.34
N THR A 70 -1.74 -9.80 14.56
CA THR A 70 -2.77 -8.83 14.94
C THR A 70 -2.24 -7.40 14.93
N GLU A 71 -3.14 -6.42 14.79
CA GLU A 71 -2.79 -5.01 14.95
C GLU A 71 -2.14 -4.72 16.31
N GLU A 72 -2.63 -5.34 17.38
CA GLU A 72 -2.10 -5.13 18.73
C GLU A 72 -0.65 -5.60 18.86
N GLN A 73 -0.34 -6.79 18.31
CA GLN A 73 1.03 -7.31 18.29
C GLN A 73 1.98 -6.37 17.53
N ILE A 74 1.55 -5.85 16.39
CA ILE A 74 2.32 -4.86 15.63
C ILE A 74 2.52 -3.58 16.46
N GLY A 75 1.47 -3.10 17.12
CA GLY A 75 1.54 -1.95 18.01
C GLY A 75 2.56 -2.13 19.14
N SER A 76 2.69 -3.33 19.68
CA SER A 76 3.69 -3.65 20.71
C SER A 76 5.14 -3.70 20.21
N MET A 77 5.35 -3.85 18.90
CA MET A 77 6.68 -3.85 18.27
C MET A 77 7.19 -2.45 17.93
N LEU A 78 6.34 -1.43 18.05
CA LEU A 78 6.62 -0.08 17.59
C LEU A 78 6.63 0.92 18.74
N THR A 79 7.46 1.94 18.59
CA THR A 79 7.46 3.14 19.43
C THR A 79 7.08 4.37 18.62
N LEU A 80 6.83 5.50 19.30
CA LEU A 80 6.60 6.77 18.61
C LEU A 80 7.80 7.21 17.77
N ALA A 81 9.02 6.77 18.11
CA ALA A 81 10.23 7.07 17.35
C ALA A 81 10.30 6.32 16.01
N ASP A 82 9.57 5.21 15.87
CA ASP A 82 9.53 4.41 14.63
C ASP A 82 8.62 4.99 13.56
N ILE A 83 7.71 5.89 13.93
CA ILE A 83 6.67 6.44 13.04
C ILE A 83 7.25 6.91 11.70
N PRO A 84 8.32 7.74 11.63
CA PRO A 84 8.83 8.23 10.35
C PRO A 84 9.31 7.11 9.43
N ARG A 85 10.04 6.13 9.99
CA ARG A 85 10.58 4.97 9.27
C ARG A 85 9.46 4.06 8.76
N VAL A 86 8.48 3.78 9.61
CA VAL A 86 7.34 2.93 9.24
C VAL A 86 6.50 3.59 8.16
N ALA A 87 6.20 4.89 8.30
CA ALA A 87 5.44 5.65 7.31
C ALA A 87 6.15 5.69 5.94
N GLN A 88 7.47 5.81 5.93
CA GLN A 88 8.28 5.73 4.71
C GLN A 88 8.17 4.34 4.06
N ALA A 89 8.39 3.26 4.83
CA ALA A 89 8.30 1.90 4.30
C ALA A 89 6.90 1.58 3.73
N ILE A 90 5.85 2.05 4.40
CA ILE A 90 4.46 1.94 3.90
C ILE A 90 4.31 2.67 2.56
N SER A 91 4.77 3.92 2.48
CA SER A 91 4.69 4.72 1.26
C SER A 91 5.42 4.06 0.08
N GLU A 92 6.62 3.51 0.33
CA GLU A 92 7.40 2.77 -0.67
C GLU A 92 6.67 1.51 -1.14
N ALA A 93 6.08 0.74 -0.22
CA ALA A 93 5.36 -0.48 -0.56
C ALA A 93 4.07 -0.19 -1.35
N PHE A 94 3.38 0.91 -1.07
CA PHE A 94 2.24 1.36 -1.90
C PHE A 94 2.68 1.78 -3.29
N ALA A 95 3.81 2.47 -3.43
CA ALA A 95 4.34 2.89 -4.72
C ALA A 95 4.75 1.69 -5.60
N GLU A 96 5.16 0.57 -5.00
CA GLU A 96 5.41 -0.68 -5.71
C GLU A 96 4.10 -1.42 -6.08
N ALA A 97 3.06 -1.28 -5.26
CA ALA A 97 1.74 -1.91 -5.45
C ALA A 97 0.88 -1.25 -6.52
N MET A 98 0.96 0.08 -6.63
CA MET A 98 0.26 0.80 -7.67
C MET A 98 1.06 0.75 -8.97
N PRO A 99 0.40 0.55 -10.13
CA PRO A 99 1.07 0.74 -11.40
C PRO A 99 1.62 2.16 -11.44
N LYS A 100 2.91 2.31 -11.74
CA LYS A 100 3.48 3.62 -12.02
C LYS A 100 2.63 4.22 -13.13
N LEU A 101 1.94 5.32 -12.83
CA LEU A 101 1.28 6.11 -13.85
C LEU A 101 2.37 6.60 -14.80
N ASP A 102 2.63 5.84 -15.86
CA ASP A 102 3.36 6.35 -17.00
C ASP A 102 2.48 7.48 -17.58
N PRO A 103 2.95 8.74 -17.63
CA PRO A 103 2.18 9.87 -18.16
C PRO A 103 1.85 9.77 -19.66
N THR A 104 2.05 8.60 -20.29
CA THR A 104 1.89 8.35 -21.72
C THR A 104 0.78 7.33 -22.07
N SER A 105 0.05 6.77 -21.11
CA SER A 105 -1.12 5.93 -21.40
C SER A 105 -2.43 6.73 -21.42
N SER A 106 -2.46 7.82 -22.18
CA SER A 106 -3.69 8.41 -22.71
C SER A 106 -3.76 8.02 -24.18
N SER A 107 -4.69 7.13 -24.51
CA SER A 107 -4.95 6.56 -25.83
C SER A 107 -4.78 7.54 -27.00
N PRO A 108 -4.26 7.12 -28.17
CA PRO A 108 -4.31 7.95 -29.36
C PRO A 108 -5.79 8.22 -29.70
N VAL A 109 -6.16 9.49 -29.74
CA VAL A 109 -7.45 9.96 -30.23
C VAL A 109 -7.62 9.39 -31.65
N PRO A 110 -8.70 8.65 -31.97
CA PRO A 110 -8.90 8.18 -33.34
C PRO A 110 -9.02 9.41 -34.25
N PRO A 111 -8.39 9.40 -35.45
CA PRO A 111 -8.46 10.54 -36.35
C PRO A 111 -9.92 10.83 -36.68
N ALA A 112 -10.33 12.08 -36.45
CA ALA A 112 -11.62 12.59 -36.89
C ALA A 112 -11.74 12.33 -38.40
N ASN A 113 -12.74 11.54 -38.76
CA ASN A 113 -13.02 11.23 -40.14
C ASN A 113 -13.52 12.51 -40.83
N THR A 114 -12.63 13.22 -41.54
CA THR A 114 -13.00 14.32 -42.43
C THR A 114 -13.65 13.70 -43.67
N GLY A 115 -14.94 13.41 -43.53
CA GLY A 115 -15.82 13.06 -44.64
C GLY A 115 -15.96 14.24 -45.59
N THR A 116 -15.86 13.89 -46.87
CA THR A 116 -15.82 14.71 -48.09
C THR A 116 -17.10 15.48 -48.36
#